data_AF-A0A6B3EZR4-F1
#
_entry.id   AF-A0A6B3EZR4-F1
#
_cell.length_a   1.000
_cell.length_b   1.000
_cell.length_c   1.000
_cell.angle_alpha   90.00
_cell.angle_beta   90.00
_cell.angle_gamma   90.00
#
_symmetry.space_group_name_H-M   'P 1'
#
loop_
_entity.id
_entity.type
_entity.pdbx_description
1 polymer ?
#
loop_
_entity_poly.entity_id
_entity_poly.type
_entity_poly.pdbx_seq_one_letter_code
_entity_poly.pdbx_strand_id
1 'polypeptide(L)'
;YVPGGRSVYPSSVVMNVVPAQEAGVEGIAVASPAQPEFGGLPHPTILAACALLGVDEVYAAGGAQAIAMFAYGTYGPGDPE
;
A
#
# COMPACT_ATOMS: atom_id res chain seq x y z
N TYR A 1 -3.15 1.20 5.07
CA TYR A 1 -3.81 0.11 4.32
C TYR A 1 -4.92 0.69 3.46
N VAL A 2 -4.97 0.33 2.18
CA VAL A 2 -5.97 0.80 1.22
C VAL A 2 -6.80 -0.38 0.72
N PRO A 3 -8.11 -0.46 1.03
CA PRO A 3 -8.97 -1.54 0.57
C PRO A 3 -9.00 -1.64 -0.96
N GLY A 4 -9.16 -2.85 -1.47
CA GLY A 4 -9.25 -3.15 -2.90
C GLY A 4 -10.04 -4.43 -3.17
N GLY A 5 -9.95 -4.94 -4.40
CA GLY A 5 -10.77 -6.06 -4.88
C GLY A 5 -11.95 -5.55 -5.70
N ARG A 6 -13.19 -5.86 -5.27
CA ARG A 6 -14.41 -5.53 -6.04
C ARG A 6 -14.70 -4.04 -6.20
N SER A 7 -14.19 -3.21 -5.30
CA SER A 7 -14.34 -1.76 -5.35
C SER A 7 -12.98 -1.11 -5.14
N VAL A 8 -12.67 -0.13 -5.99
CA VAL A 8 -11.37 0.53 -6.01
C VAL A 8 -11.57 1.99 -5.63
N TYR A 9 -10.88 2.44 -4.58
CA TYR A 9 -11.03 3.77 -4.02
C TYR A 9 -9.68 4.50 -3.96
N PRO A 10 -9.23 5.15 -5.06
CA PRO A 10 -8.06 6.01 -5.03
C PRO A 10 -8.17 7.15 -3.99
N SER A 11 -9.41 7.57 -3.69
CA SER A 11 -9.70 8.52 -2.61
C SER A 11 -9.19 8.06 -1.25
N SER A 12 -9.20 6.75 -0.96
CA SER A 12 -8.64 6.23 0.28
C SER A 12 -7.13 6.39 0.37
N VAL A 13 -6.40 6.39 -0.77
CA VAL A 13 -4.97 6.73 -0.79
C VAL A 13 -4.81 8.18 -0.37
N VAL A 14 -5.50 9.11 -1.05
CA VAL A 14 -5.42 10.55 -0.79
C VAL A 14 -5.76 10.88 0.67
N MET A 15 -6.87 10.33 1.18
CA MET A 15 -7.36 10.60 2.54
C MET A 15 -6.44 10.09 3.65
N ASN A 16 -5.55 9.14 3.38
CA ASN A 16 -4.59 8.65 4.37
C ASN A 16 -3.20 9.25 4.18
N VAL A 17 -2.73 9.37 2.93
CA VAL A 17 -1.37 9.80 2.61
C VAL A 17 -1.20 11.30 2.81
N VAL A 18 -2.12 12.13 2.31
CA VAL A 18 -1.95 13.59 2.38
C VAL A 18 -1.85 14.08 3.83
N PRO A 19 -2.71 13.66 4.79
CA PRO A 19 -2.54 14.06 6.18
C PRO A 19 -1.23 13.59 6.81
N ALA A 20 -0.72 12.41 6.44
CA ALA A 20 0.57 11.91 6.93
C ALA A 20 1.74 12.76 6.39
N GLN A 21 1.66 13.21 5.15
CA GLN A 21 2.64 14.12 4.56
C GLN A 21 2.63 15.49 5.25
N GLU A 22 1.44 16.07 5.44
CA GLU A 22 1.27 17.35 6.16
C GLU A 22 1.74 17.27 7.62
N ALA A 23 1.63 16.09 8.23
CA ALA A 23 2.15 15.84 9.58
C ALA A 23 3.68 15.63 9.64
N GLY A 24 4.37 15.60 8.48
CA GLY A 24 5.82 15.41 8.41
C GLY A 24 6.27 13.98 8.73
N VAL A 25 5.42 12.98 8.49
CA VAL A 25 5.78 11.56 8.69
C VAL A 25 6.92 11.18 7.74
N GLU A 26 8.03 10.68 8.29
CA GLU A 26 9.25 10.37 7.53
C GLU A 26 9.11 9.17 6.57
N GLY A 27 8.23 8.21 6.89
CA GLY A 27 8.02 7.00 6.11
C GLY A 27 6.54 6.69 5.92
N ILE A 28 6.11 6.57 4.68
CA ILE A 28 4.72 6.26 4.32
C ILE A 28 4.71 5.00 3.45
N ALA A 29 4.15 3.92 4.00
CA ALA A 29 3.94 2.67 3.29
C ALA A 29 2.45 2.43 3.01
N VAL A 30 2.13 1.90 1.83
CA VAL A 30 0.76 1.57 1.43
C VAL A 30 0.67 0.09 1.07
N ALA A 31 -0.17 -0.65 1.81
CA ALA A 31 -0.58 -1.99 1.39
C ALA A 31 -1.97 -1.97 0.74
N SER A 32 -2.13 -2.69 -0.36
CA SER A 32 -3.41 -2.93 -1.01
C SER A 32 -3.47 -4.35 -1.58
N PRO A 33 -4.63 -5.04 -1.59
CA PRO A 33 -4.73 -6.42 -2.02
C PRO A 33 -4.17 -6.67 -3.43
N ALA A 34 -3.35 -7.73 -3.56
CA ALA A 34 -2.91 -8.27 -4.83
C ALA A 34 -4.11 -8.72 -5.69
N GLN A 35 -4.09 -8.40 -6.98
CA GLN A 35 -5.17 -8.74 -7.91
C GLN A 35 -4.63 -9.58 -9.08
N PRO A 36 -5.15 -10.81 -9.29
CA PRO A 36 -4.63 -11.71 -10.34
C PRO A 36 -4.70 -11.12 -11.75
N GLU A 37 -5.75 -10.37 -12.04
CA GLU A 37 -5.99 -9.64 -13.30
C GLU A 37 -4.93 -8.57 -13.59
N PHE A 38 -4.19 -8.11 -12.56
CA PHE A 38 -3.09 -7.17 -12.68
C PHE A 38 -1.73 -7.82 -12.34
N GLY A 39 -1.59 -9.12 -12.61
CA GLY A 39 -0.32 -9.83 -12.42
C GLY A 39 0.11 -9.94 -10.95
N GLY A 40 -0.85 -9.92 -10.02
CA GLY A 40 -0.58 -9.95 -8.59
C GLY A 40 -0.28 -8.58 -7.97
N LEU A 41 -0.36 -7.49 -8.75
CA LEU A 41 -0.20 -6.14 -8.24
C LEU A 41 -1.53 -5.54 -7.75
N PRO A 42 -1.49 -4.47 -6.94
CA PRO A 42 -2.65 -3.63 -6.68
C PRO A 42 -3.27 -3.05 -7.95
N HIS A 43 -4.54 -2.64 -7.88
CA HIS A 43 -5.22 -2.02 -9.01
C HIS A 43 -4.44 -0.79 -9.54
N PRO A 44 -4.31 -0.60 -10.88
CA PRO A 44 -3.50 0.47 -11.46
C PRO A 44 -3.83 1.88 -10.97
N THR A 45 -5.09 2.18 -10.68
CA THR A 45 -5.48 3.50 -10.14
C THR A 45 -5.02 3.75 -8.71
N ILE A 46 -4.84 2.69 -7.90
CA ILE A 46 -4.22 2.80 -6.57
C ILE A 46 -2.73 3.11 -6.74
N LEU A 47 -2.05 2.37 -7.61
CA LEU A 47 -0.64 2.61 -7.93
C LEU A 47 -0.41 4.02 -8.50
N ALA A 48 -1.28 4.48 -9.39
CA ALA A 48 -1.22 5.82 -9.94
C ALA A 48 -1.43 6.90 -8.86
N ALA A 49 -2.37 6.71 -7.94
CA ALA A 49 -2.57 7.64 -6.82
C ALA A 49 -1.37 7.66 -5.87
N CYS A 50 -0.76 6.51 -5.57
CA CYS A 50 0.48 6.44 -4.81
C CYS A 50 1.61 7.19 -5.51
N ALA A 51 1.83 6.94 -6.81
CA ALA A 51 2.87 7.59 -7.60
C ALA A 51 2.68 9.12 -7.68
N LEU A 52 1.44 9.60 -7.87
CA LEU A 52 1.12 11.03 -7.88
C LEU A 52 1.41 11.71 -6.54
N LEU A 53 1.32 10.98 -5.43
CA LEU A 53 1.62 11.47 -4.09
C LEU A 53 3.07 11.18 -3.66
N GLY A 54 3.90 10.55 -4.51
CA GLY A 54 5.29 10.21 -4.17
C GLY A 54 5.40 9.10 -3.12
N VAL A 55 4.44 8.18 -3.07
CA VAL A 55 4.52 6.98 -2.21
C VAL A 55 5.18 5.85 -2.99
N ASP A 56 6.43 5.58 -2.67
CA ASP A 56 7.24 4.56 -3.34
C ASP A 56 7.17 3.18 -2.66
N GLU A 57 6.85 3.15 -1.36
CA GLU A 57 6.74 1.91 -0.59
C GLU A 57 5.32 1.33 -0.67
N VAL A 58 5.07 0.51 -1.69
CA VAL A 58 3.76 -0.08 -1.96
C VAL A 58 3.80 -1.60 -1.96
N TYR A 59 3.00 -2.22 -1.09
CA TYR A 59 2.94 -3.67 -0.92
C TYR A 59 1.66 -4.27 -1.50
N ALA A 60 1.81 -5.34 -2.27
CA ALA A 60 0.71 -6.17 -2.77
C ALA A 60 0.19 -7.13 -1.68
N ALA A 61 -0.34 -6.57 -0.59
CA ALA A 61 -0.85 -7.31 0.56
C ALA A 61 -2.24 -6.82 0.99
N GLY A 62 -3.14 -7.77 1.26
CA GLY A 62 -4.52 -7.52 1.70
C GLY A 62 -4.77 -7.92 3.15
N GLY A 63 -5.94 -7.58 3.68
CA GLY A 63 -6.51 -8.22 4.88
C GLY A 63 -5.66 -8.14 6.16
N ALA A 64 -5.87 -9.10 7.06
CA ALA A 64 -5.20 -9.14 8.36
C ALA A 64 -3.68 -9.33 8.23
N GLN A 65 -3.23 -10.05 7.20
CA GLN A 65 -1.82 -10.29 6.93
C GLN A 65 -1.05 -9.01 6.56
N ALA A 66 -1.69 -8.05 5.86
CA ALA A 66 -1.08 -6.75 5.61
C ALA A 66 -0.87 -5.94 6.89
N ILE A 67 -1.82 -6.04 7.84
CA ILE A 67 -1.69 -5.39 9.14
C ILE A 67 -0.59 -6.05 9.98
N ALA A 68 -0.54 -7.39 9.99
CA ALA A 68 0.52 -8.12 10.66
C ALA A 68 1.92 -7.78 10.10
N MET A 69 2.04 -7.67 8.77
CA MET A 69 3.27 -7.22 8.09
C MET A 69 3.74 -5.87 8.62
N PHE A 70 2.86 -4.87 8.71
CA PHE A 70 3.24 -3.55 9.23
C PHE A 70 3.51 -3.55 10.75
N ALA A 71 2.81 -4.37 11.52
CA ALA A 71 2.95 -4.40 12.97
C ALA A 71 4.21 -5.15 13.45
N TYR A 72 4.55 -6.25 12.78
CA TYR A 72 5.62 -7.15 13.19
C TYR A 72 6.86 -7.11 12.29
N GLY A 73 6.78 -6.39 11.16
CA GLY A 73 7.79 -6.47 10.10
C GLY A 73 7.67 -7.77 9.31
N THR A 74 8.37 -7.83 8.17
CA THR A 74 8.52 -9.03 7.35
C THR A 74 9.90 -9.09 6.77
N TYR A 75 10.31 -10.28 6.31
CA TYR A 75 11.56 -10.48 5.59
C TYR A 75 11.29 -10.51 4.09
N GLY A 76 12.06 -9.73 3.35
CA GLY A 76 12.10 -9.74 1.90
C GLY A 76 13.09 -10.77 1.36
N PRO A 77 13.05 -11.03 0.04
CA PRO A 77 14.08 -11.82 -0.62
C PRO A 77 15.47 -11.18 -0.44
N GLY A 78 16.35 -11.85 0.30
CA GLY A 78 17.74 -11.41 0.52
C GLY A 78 18.01 -10.74 1.87
N ASP A 79 16.99 -10.58 2.72
CA ASP A 79 17.21 -10.17 4.11
C ASP A 79 17.85 -11.32 4.90
N PRO A 80 18.82 -11.04 5.80
CA PRO A 80 19.33 -12.06 6.71
C PRO A 80 18.21 -12.50 7.66
N GLU A 81 18.09 -13.81 7.87
CA GLU A 81 17.17 -14.39 8.88
C GLU A 81 17.44 -13.85 10.29
#